data_AF-A0A928PGC8-F1
#
_entry.id   AF-A0A928PGC8-F1
#
_cell.length_a   1.000
_cell.length_b   1.000
_cell.length_c   1.000
_cell.angle_alpha   90.00
_cell.angle_beta   90.00
_cell.angle_gamma   90.00
#
_symmetry.space_group_name_H-M   'P 1'
#
loop_
_entity.id
_entity.type
_entity.pdbx_description
1 polymer ?
#
loop_
_entity_poly.entity_id
_entity_poly.type
_entity_poly.pdbx_seq_one_letter_code
_entity_poly.pdbx_strand_id
1 'polypeptide(L)'
;MYKFVLCIVLLCATTMYGFVCSQKLTKRKKSLRTICDGIVRAKSLITFGGYNISRVLQESFKEINLFNNISDNMSDVFTDEFFVKVKKDLCFCDEDVEMFRGFTEVLGITDTAGQIANCDLYYELMKKQLDSAEEKEKSSGRLYKILGFSLGLVITLMIV
;
A
#
# COMPACT_ATOMS: atom_id res chain seq x y z
N MET A 1 35.04 -25.04 -14.31
CA MET A 1 34.34 -25.04 -13.00
C MET A 1 33.80 -23.65 -12.63
N TYR A 2 34.60 -22.57 -12.66
CA TYR A 2 34.14 -21.21 -12.30
C TYR A 2 32.95 -20.68 -13.13
N LYS A 3 32.90 -20.99 -14.44
CA LYS A 3 31.78 -20.60 -15.33
C LYS A 3 30.42 -21.14 -14.87
N PHE A 4 30.37 -22.39 -14.40
CA PHE A 4 29.13 -23.01 -13.91
C PHE A 4 28.67 -22.39 -12.58
N VAL A 5 29.61 -22.05 -11.68
CA VAL A 5 29.28 -21.36 -10.42
C VAL A 5 28.69 -19.98 -10.70
N LEU A 6 29.25 -19.24 -11.67
CA LEU A 6 28.75 -17.92 -12.06
C LEU A 6 27.31 -17.99 -12.61
N CYS A 7 27.01 -19.02 -13.42
CA CYS A 7 25.68 -19.24 -13.98
C CYS A 7 24.63 -19.51 -12.89
N ILE A 8 24.97 -20.33 -11.89
CA ILE A 8 24.07 -20.62 -10.76
C ILE A 8 23.77 -19.36 -9.96
N VAL A 9 24.78 -18.51 -9.70
CA VAL A 9 24.60 -17.25 -8.97
C VAL A 9 23.68 -16.28 -9.74
N LEU A 10 23.85 -16.17 -11.06
CA LEU A 10 23.02 -15.30 -11.91
C LEU A 10 21.56 -15.77 -11.99
N LEU A 11 21.32 -17.08 -12.12
CA LEU A 11 19.98 -17.66 -12.10
C LEU A 11 19.26 -17.39 -10.77
N CYS A 12 19.98 -17.58 -9.65
CA CYS A 12 19.45 -17.28 -8.32
C CYS A 12 19.10 -15.79 -8.17
N ALA A 13 19.99 -14.89 -8.58
CA ALA A 13 19.79 -13.44 -8.45
C ALA A 13 18.58 -12.95 -9.26
N THR A 14 18.45 -13.37 -10.53
CA THR A 14 17.34 -12.98 -11.42
C THR A 14 16.00 -13.53 -10.95
N THR A 15 15.98 -14.78 -10.44
CA THR A 15 14.78 -15.39 -9.86
C THR A 15 14.36 -14.70 -8.56
N MET A 16 15.32 -14.37 -7.68
CA MET A 16 15.06 -13.61 -6.46
C MET A 16 14.47 -12.23 -6.79
N TYR A 17 15.01 -11.55 -7.81
CA TYR A 17 14.50 -10.25 -8.24
C TYR A 17 13.03 -10.33 -8.68
N GLY A 18 12.68 -11.32 -9.52
CA GLY A 18 11.29 -11.56 -9.92
C GLY A 18 10.36 -11.84 -8.74
N PHE A 19 10.85 -12.55 -7.72
CA PHE A 19 10.09 -12.82 -6.50
C PHE A 19 9.85 -11.56 -5.66
N VAL A 20 10.83 -10.66 -5.53
CA VAL A 20 10.68 -9.38 -4.83
C VAL A 20 9.64 -8.49 -5.50
N CYS A 21 9.66 -8.38 -6.83
CA CYS A 21 8.66 -7.63 -7.59
C CYS A 21 7.24 -8.18 -7.35
N SER A 22 7.06 -9.49 -7.38
CA SER A 22 5.77 -10.13 -7.07
C SER A 22 5.31 -9.84 -5.64
N GLN A 23 6.21 -9.90 -4.65
CA GLN A 23 5.85 -9.61 -3.26
C GLN A 23 5.44 -8.15 -3.05
N LYS A 24 6.05 -7.20 -3.76
CA LYS A 24 5.67 -5.78 -3.67
C LYS A 24 4.21 -5.56 -4.10
N LEU A 25 3.77 -6.23 -5.16
CA LEU A 25 2.38 -6.19 -5.63
C LEU A 25 1.42 -6.77 -4.58
N THR A 26 1.74 -7.93 -4.02
CA THR A 26 0.93 -8.56 -2.97
C THR A 26 0.85 -7.69 -1.71
N LYS A 27 1.96 -7.06 -1.31
CA LYS A 27 1.99 -6.12 -0.18
C LYS A 27 1.12 -4.90 -0.44
N ARG A 28 1.28 -4.22 -1.58
CA ARG A 28 0.45 -3.06 -1.96
C ARG A 28 -1.04 -3.39 -1.91
N LYS A 29 -1.46 -4.53 -2.50
CA LYS A 29 -2.86 -5.01 -2.43
C LYS A 29 -3.33 -5.14 -0.98
N LYS A 30 -2.56 -5.82 -0.13
CA LYS A 30 -2.92 -6.02 1.27
C LYS A 30 -3.05 -4.69 2.00
N SER A 31 -2.12 -3.76 1.80
CA SER A 31 -2.16 -2.42 2.39
C SER A 31 -3.39 -1.63 1.95
N LEU A 32 -3.71 -1.61 0.65
CA LEU A 32 -4.90 -0.92 0.12
C LEU A 32 -6.19 -1.48 0.72
N ARG A 33 -6.28 -2.81 0.86
CA ARG A 33 -7.42 -3.45 1.53
C ARG A 33 -7.55 -3.01 2.98
N THR A 34 -6.45 -3.03 3.74
CA THR A 34 -6.47 -2.57 5.13
C THR A 34 -6.85 -1.10 5.26
N ILE A 35 -6.47 -0.24 4.29
CA ILE A 35 -6.91 1.15 4.26
C ILE A 35 -8.41 1.26 3.96
N CYS A 36 -8.94 0.51 3.00
CA CYS A 36 -10.38 0.48 2.72
C CYS A 36 -11.17 0.05 3.96
N ASP A 37 -10.73 -1.02 4.63
CA ASP A 37 -11.35 -1.51 5.87
C ASP A 37 -11.28 -0.45 6.98
N GLY A 38 -10.15 0.27 7.07
CA GLY A 38 -9.98 1.39 7.99
C GLY A 38 -10.95 2.54 7.71
N ILE A 39 -11.15 2.93 6.45
CA ILE A 39 -12.11 3.98 6.09
C ILE A 39 -13.54 3.56 6.47
N VAL A 40 -13.93 2.30 6.27
CA VAL A 40 -15.24 1.78 6.67
C VAL A 40 -15.42 1.85 8.19
N ARG A 41 -14.39 1.48 8.96
CA ARG A 41 -14.42 1.62 10.43
C ARG A 41 -14.51 3.08 10.86
N ALA A 42 -13.74 3.97 10.21
CA ALA A 42 -13.76 5.40 10.49
C ALA A 42 -15.16 5.98 10.27
N LYS A 43 -15.78 5.66 9.13
CA LYS A 43 -17.18 6.02 8.84
C LYS A 43 -18.12 5.55 9.94
N SER A 44 -18.02 4.29 10.37
CA SER A 44 -18.86 3.75 11.44
C SER A 44 -18.65 4.50 12.76
N LEU A 45 -17.41 4.77 13.14
CA LEU A 45 -17.09 5.49 14.38
C LEU A 45 -17.57 6.94 14.34
N ILE A 46 -17.47 7.64 13.20
CA ILE A 46 -17.98 9.00 13.02
C ILE A 46 -19.52 9.03 13.04
N THR A 47 -20.16 8.02 12.45
CA THR A 47 -21.62 7.94 12.37
C THR A 47 -22.27 7.66 13.73
N PHE A 48 -21.68 6.74 14.51
CA PHE A 48 -22.30 6.24 15.75
C PHE A 48 -21.61 6.76 17.03
N GLY A 49 -20.44 7.38 16.92
CA GLY A 49 -19.63 7.73 18.06
C GLY A 49 -19.23 9.21 18.07
N GLY A 50 -19.49 9.88 19.20
CA GLY A 50 -18.96 11.21 19.51
C GLY A 50 -17.46 11.19 19.83
N TYR A 51 -16.67 10.42 19.07
CA TYR A 51 -15.24 10.28 19.28
C TYR A 51 -14.47 11.45 18.66
N ASN A 52 -13.39 11.87 19.33
CA ASN A 52 -12.41 12.77 18.73
C ASN A 52 -11.74 12.12 17.52
N ILE A 53 -11.40 12.92 16.52
CA ILE A 53 -10.85 12.44 15.25
C ILE A 53 -9.55 11.63 15.40
N SER A 54 -8.69 12.01 16.35
CA SER A 54 -7.45 11.29 16.65
C SER A 54 -7.71 9.85 17.10
N ARG A 55 -8.77 9.65 17.90
CA ARG A 55 -9.19 8.32 18.36
C ARG A 55 -9.85 7.51 17.24
N VAL A 56 -10.64 8.18 16.38
CA VAL A 56 -11.19 7.54 15.18
C VAL A 56 -10.06 7.00 14.31
N LEU A 57 -9.00 7.78 14.06
CA LEU A 57 -7.85 7.35 13.27
C LEU A 57 -7.10 6.17 13.91
N GLN A 58 -6.82 6.25 15.21
CA GLN A 58 -6.13 5.17 15.92
C GLN A 58 -6.89 3.85 15.87
N GLU A 59 -8.18 3.87 16.16
CA GLU A 59 -9.01 2.66 16.18
C GLU A 59 -9.24 2.11 14.77
N SER A 60 -9.46 2.99 13.80
CA SER A 60 -9.76 2.59 12.41
C SER A 60 -8.56 1.94 11.72
N PHE A 61 -7.37 2.46 11.96
CA PHE A 61 -6.13 2.09 11.27
C PHE A 61 -5.10 1.42 12.18
N LYS A 62 -5.55 0.82 13.30
CA LYS A 62 -4.70 0.12 14.27
C LYS A 62 -3.81 -0.95 13.65
N GLU A 63 -4.29 -1.63 12.61
CA GLU A 63 -3.56 -2.68 11.90
C GLU A 63 -2.29 -2.17 11.19
N ILE A 64 -2.22 -0.86 10.93
CA ILE A 64 -1.19 -0.28 10.05
C ILE A 64 -0.13 0.50 10.84
N ASN A 65 -0.25 0.61 12.17
CA ASN A 65 0.69 1.32 13.05
C ASN A 65 1.06 2.75 12.58
N LEU A 66 0.24 3.37 11.72
CA LEU A 66 0.49 4.71 11.18
C LEU A 66 0.25 5.79 12.25
N PHE A 67 -0.66 5.51 13.19
CA PHE A 67 -1.28 6.50 14.05
C PHE A 67 -1.04 6.26 15.55
N ASN A 68 -0.12 5.37 15.90
CA ASN A 68 0.13 4.97 17.28
C ASN A 68 0.61 6.14 18.19
N ASN A 69 1.15 7.21 17.61
CA ASN A 69 1.65 8.39 18.31
C ASN A 69 1.06 9.69 17.73
N ILE A 70 -0.26 9.74 17.47
CA ILE A 70 -0.91 11.00 17.09
C ILE A 70 -0.87 11.97 18.29
N SER A 71 -0.32 13.18 18.08
CA SER A 71 -0.49 14.31 18.99
C SER A 71 -1.91 14.90 18.84
N ASP A 72 -2.41 15.61 19.85
CA ASP A 72 -3.74 16.24 19.76
C ASP A 72 -3.85 17.27 18.61
N ASN A 73 -2.71 17.78 18.11
CA ASN A 73 -2.64 18.68 16.97
C ASN A 73 -2.52 17.91 15.64
N MET A 74 -3.63 17.79 14.92
CA MET A 74 -3.70 17.09 13.63
C MET A 74 -2.78 17.66 12.54
N SER A 75 -2.44 18.96 12.59
CA SER A 75 -1.51 19.59 11.63
C SER A 75 -0.09 19.04 11.72
N ASP A 76 0.32 18.58 12.91
CA ASP A 76 1.66 18.03 13.15
C ASP A 76 1.75 16.55 12.77
N VAL A 77 0.60 15.91 12.47
CA VAL A 77 0.50 14.49 12.14
C VAL A 77 0.71 14.25 10.65
N PHE A 78 0.14 15.08 9.79
CA PHE A 78 0.12 14.88 8.33
C PHE A 78 1.22 15.68 7.61
N THR A 79 2.47 15.47 8.03
CA THR A 79 3.64 16.09 7.39
C THR A 79 4.04 15.35 6.11
N ASP A 80 4.84 15.98 5.25
CA ASP A 80 5.39 15.30 4.07
C ASP A 80 6.23 14.06 4.44
N GLU A 81 6.95 14.12 5.57
CA GLU A 81 7.70 12.96 6.10
C GLU A 81 6.79 11.78 6.44
N PHE A 82 5.61 12.05 6.99
CA PHE A 82 4.60 11.02 7.23
C PHE A 82 4.19 10.34 5.92
N PHE A 83 3.92 11.10 4.86
CA PHE A 83 3.53 10.53 3.57
C PHE A 83 4.66 9.78 2.86
N VAL A 84 5.92 10.21 3.03
CA VAL A 84 7.09 9.45 2.56
C VAL A 84 7.17 8.09 3.28
N LYS A 85 6.91 8.07 4.59
CA LYS A 85 6.88 6.84 5.38
C LYS A 85 5.72 5.94 4.96
N VAL A 86 4.50 6.49 4.81
CA VAL A 86 3.32 5.76 4.31
C VAL A 86 3.61 5.11 2.97
N LYS A 87 4.20 5.85 2.02
CA LYS A 87 4.57 5.33 0.69
C LYS A 87 5.44 4.08 0.80
N LYS A 88 6.47 4.16 1.64
CA LYS A 88 7.45 3.10 1.84
C LYS A 88 6.85 1.89 2.56
N ASP A 89 6.22 2.11 3.71
CA ASP A 89 5.75 1.05 4.60
C ASP A 89 4.57 0.29 3.99
N LEU A 90 3.70 0.98 3.23
CA LEU A 90 2.53 0.39 2.60
C LEU A 90 2.78 -0.11 1.18
N CYS A 91 3.97 0.13 0.61
CA CYS A 91 4.28 -0.12 -0.80
C CYS A 91 3.32 0.60 -1.77
N PHE A 92 2.84 1.77 -1.37
CA PHE A 92 1.93 2.62 -2.16
C PHE A 92 2.64 3.22 -3.38
N CYS A 93 1.90 3.44 -4.46
CA CYS A 93 2.33 4.31 -5.55
C CYS A 93 1.99 5.77 -5.23
N ASP A 94 2.43 6.68 -6.09
CA ASP A 94 2.19 8.12 -5.91
C ASP A 94 0.69 8.43 -5.88
N GLU A 95 -0.10 7.80 -6.75
CA GLU A 95 -1.55 7.98 -6.79
C GLU A 95 -2.25 7.49 -5.50
N ASP A 96 -1.78 6.38 -4.91
CA ASP A 96 -2.32 5.89 -3.63
C ASP A 96 -2.03 6.88 -2.50
N VAL A 97 -0.83 7.48 -2.50
CA VAL A 97 -0.42 8.49 -1.51
C VAL A 97 -1.24 9.76 -1.65
N GLU A 98 -1.47 10.24 -2.87
CA GLU A 98 -2.30 11.42 -3.13
C GLU A 98 -3.74 11.21 -2.67
N MET A 99 -4.33 10.05 -2.95
CA MET A 99 -5.67 9.72 -2.45
C MET A 99 -5.70 9.66 -0.92
N PHE A 100 -4.67 9.08 -0.30
CA PHE A 100 -4.63 8.99 1.16
C PHE A 100 -4.43 10.36 1.81
N ARG A 101 -3.58 11.21 1.21
CA ARG A 101 -3.39 12.61 1.62
C ARG A 101 -4.70 13.39 1.56
N GLY A 102 -5.40 13.32 0.43
CA GLY A 102 -6.69 14.00 0.27
C GLY A 102 -7.74 13.53 1.28
N PHE A 103 -7.79 12.23 1.59
CA PHE A 103 -8.66 11.71 2.64
C PHE A 103 -8.36 12.36 4.01
N THR A 104 -7.07 12.45 4.37
CA THR A 104 -6.64 12.99 5.66
C THR A 104 -6.77 14.50 5.78
N GLU A 105 -6.64 15.25 4.68
CA GLU A 105 -6.76 16.71 4.67
C GLU A 105 -8.19 17.17 5.00
N VAL A 106 -9.21 16.47 4.52
CA VAL A 106 -10.62 16.83 4.75
C VAL A 106 -11.12 16.36 6.12
N LEU A 107 -10.37 15.48 6.78
CA LEU A 107 -10.75 14.83 8.02
C LEU A 107 -10.62 15.81 9.21
N GLY A 108 -11.75 16.10 9.89
CA GLY A 108 -11.79 17.03 11.02
C GLY A 108 -12.07 18.49 10.66
N ILE A 109 -12.16 18.82 9.36
CA ILE A 109 -12.53 20.18 8.89
C ILE A 109 -14.04 20.31 8.67
N THR A 110 -14.68 19.24 8.19
CA THR A 110 -16.09 19.22 7.79
C THR A 110 -17.01 18.76 8.93
N ASP A 111 -18.30 19.04 8.79
CA ASP A 111 -19.36 18.54 9.67
C ASP A 111 -19.52 17.00 9.52
N THR A 112 -20.27 16.37 10.43
CA THR A 112 -20.41 14.90 10.44
C THR A 112 -20.93 14.35 9.12
N ALA A 113 -21.90 15.03 8.48
CA ALA A 113 -22.42 14.62 7.18
C ALA A 113 -21.36 14.72 6.07
N GLY A 114 -20.59 15.80 6.04
CA GLY A 114 -19.45 15.97 5.14
C GLY A 114 -18.35 14.93 5.36
N GLN A 115 -18.03 14.58 6.61
CA GLN A 115 -17.03 13.55 6.92
C GLN A 115 -17.48 12.16 6.47
N ILE A 116 -18.76 11.82 6.62
CA ILE A 116 -19.32 10.56 6.13
C ILE A 116 -19.25 10.49 4.60
N ALA A 117 -19.66 11.57 3.91
CA ALA A 117 -19.55 11.66 2.46
C ALA A 117 -18.09 11.57 1.98
N ASN A 118 -17.16 12.17 2.72
CA ASN A 118 -15.73 12.08 2.44
C ASN A 118 -15.21 10.64 2.59
N CYS A 119 -15.64 9.93 3.64
CA CYS A 119 -15.31 8.51 3.79
C CYS A 119 -15.81 7.67 2.62
N ASP A 120 -17.04 7.91 2.14
CA ASP A 120 -17.61 7.20 0.99
C ASP A 120 -16.85 7.48 -0.30
N LEU A 121 -16.53 8.75 -0.55
CA LEU A 121 -15.76 9.16 -1.72
C LEU A 121 -14.38 8.47 -1.75
N TYR A 122 -13.62 8.59 -0.66
CA TYR A 122 -12.27 8.03 -0.62
C TYR A 122 -12.25 6.51 -0.49
N TYR A 123 -13.30 5.88 0.07
CA TYR A 123 -13.49 4.44 -0.02
C TYR A 123 -13.60 3.99 -1.48
N GLU A 124 -14.47 4.63 -2.28
CA GLU A 124 -14.66 4.26 -3.69
C GLU A 124 -13.40 4.51 -4.52
N LEU A 125 -12.67 5.61 -4.27
CA LEU A 125 -11.39 5.89 -4.94
C LEU A 125 -10.31 4.84 -4.60
N MET A 126 -10.15 4.52 -3.31
CA MET A 126 -9.18 3.52 -2.86
C MET A 126 -9.56 2.11 -3.30
N LYS A 127 -10.86 1.80 -3.36
CA LYS A 127 -11.37 0.51 -3.85
C LYS A 127 -11.04 0.31 -5.32
N LYS A 128 -11.17 1.35 -6.16
CA LYS A 128 -10.71 1.29 -7.57
C LYS A 128 -9.22 0.98 -7.67
N GLN A 129 -8.39 1.55 -6.79
CA GLN A 129 -6.96 1.22 -6.74
C GLN A 129 -6.71 -0.21 -6.26
N LEU A 130 -7.49 -0.69 -5.30
CA LEU A 130 -7.43 -2.07 -4.82
C LEU A 130 -7.78 -3.05 -5.94
N ASP A 131 -8.88 -2.85 -6.65
CA ASP A 131 -9.31 -3.70 -7.76
C ASP A 131 -8.24 -3.74 -8.87
N SER A 132 -7.67 -2.58 -9.22
CA SER A 132 -6.54 -2.48 -10.15
C SER A 132 -5.30 -3.22 -9.66
N ALA A 133 -4.98 -3.14 -8.36
CA ALA A 133 -3.88 -3.87 -7.76
C ALA A 133 -4.12 -5.38 -7.72
N GLU A 134 -5.37 -5.82 -7.51
CA GLU A 134 -5.79 -7.23 -7.58
C GLU A 134 -5.65 -7.80 -8.99
N GLU A 135 -6.10 -7.07 -10.00
CA GLU A 135 -5.94 -7.45 -11.40
C GLU A 135 -4.46 -7.54 -11.79
N LYS A 136 -3.64 -6.56 -11.39
CA LYS A 136 -2.19 -6.56 -11.63
C LYS A 136 -1.49 -7.70 -10.91
N GLU A 137 -1.88 -8.03 -9.68
CA GLU A 137 -1.26 -9.14 -8.94
C GLU A 137 -1.64 -10.49 -9.55
N LYS A 138 -2.91 -10.66 -9.96
CA LYS A 138 -3.40 -11.87 -10.60
C LYS A 138 -2.78 -12.11 -11.98
N SER A 139 -2.66 -11.07 -12.79
CA SER A 139 -2.09 -11.15 -14.15
C SER A 139 -0.56 -11.19 -14.15
N SER A 140 0.08 -10.29 -13.39
CA SER A 140 1.52 -10.05 -13.49
C SER A 140 2.34 -10.76 -12.42
N GLY A 141 1.75 -11.18 -11.30
CA GLY A 141 2.49 -11.84 -10.21
C GLY A 141 3.15 -13.16 -10.63
N ARG A 142 2.45 -13.97 -11.43
CA ARG A 142 3.03 -15.19 -12.03
C ARG A 142 4.00 -14.85 -13.16
N LEU A 143 3.69 -13.81 -13.93
CA LEU A 143 4.51 -13.34 -15.04
C LEU A 143 5.90 -12.89 -14.58
N TYR A 144 6.00 -12.08 -13.51
CA TYR A 144 7.28 -11.60 -12.97
C TYR A 144 8.18 -12.74 -12.47
N LYS A 145 7.61 -13.80 -11.89
CA LYS A 145 8.36 -14.99 -11.47
C LYS A 145 8.91 -15.75 -12.67
N ILE A 146 8.09 -15.90 -13.72
CA ILE A 146 8.49 -16.57 -14.96
C ILE A 146 9.53 -15.74 -15.72
N LEU A 147 9.37 -14.42 -15.83
CA LEU A 147 10.34 -13.52 -16.46
C LEU A 147 11.69 -13.54 -15.75
N GLY A 148 11.71 -13.52 -14.41
CA GLY A 148 12.95 -13.60 -13.64
C GLY A 148 13.71 -14.89 -13.94
N PHE A 149 13.01 -16.02 -13.98
CA PHE A 149 13.60 -17.31 -14.32
C PHE A 149 14.05 -17.38 -15.79
N SER A 150 13.22 -16.92 -16.73
CA SER A 150 13.52 -16.99 -18.17
C SER A 150 14.69 -16.08 -18.55
N LEU A 151 14.79 -14.89 -17.97
CA LEU A 151 15.94 -13.99 -18.15
C LEU A 151 17.23 -14.63 -17.61
N GLY A 152 17.18 -15.24 -16.43
CA GLY A 152 18.31 -15.97 -15.88
C GLY A 152 18.77 -17.13 -16.76
N LEU A 153 17.83 -17.86 -17.37
CA LEU A 153 18.12 -18.93 -18.33
C LEU A 153 18.80 -18.41 -19.60
N VAL A 154 18.28 -17.36 -20.21
CA VAL A 154 18.85 -16.76 -21.43
C VAL A 154 20.29 -16.26 -21.18
N ILE A 155 20.51 -15.56 -20.06
CA ILE A 155 21.85 -15.06 -19.69
C ILE A 155 22.81 -16.23 -19.44
N THR A 156 22.34 -17.29 -18.77
CA THR A 156 23.14 -18.49 -18.53
C THR A 156 23.55 -19.17 -19.82
N LEU A 157 22.63 -19.33 -20.77
CA LEU A 157 22.91 -19.94 -22.08
C LEU A 157 23.92 -19.13 -22.91
N MET A 158 23.97 -17.81 -22.76
CA MET A 158 24.96 -16.96 -23.44
C MET A 158 26.37 -17.07 -22.85
N ILE A 159 26.50 -17.42 -21.56
CA ILE A 159 27.79 -17.45 -20.85
C ILE A 159 28.49 -18.81 -20.97
N VAL A 160 27.71 -19.89 -21.10
CA VAL A 160 28.19 -21.27 -21.28
C VAL A 160 28.86 -21.42 -22.64
#